data_AF-A0A9X9XHB0-F1
#
_entry.id   AF-A0A9X9XHB0-F1
#
_cell.length_a   1.000
_cell.length_b   1.000
_cell.length_c   1.000
_cell.angle_alpha   90.00
_cell.angle_beta   90.00
_cell.angle_gamma   90.00
#
_symmetry.space_group_name_H-M   'P 1'
#
loop_
_entity.id
_entity.type
_entity.pdbx_description
1 polymer ?
#
loop_
_entity_poly.entity_id
_entity_poly.type
_entity_poly.pdbx_seq_one_letter_code
_entity_poly.pdbx_strand_id
1 'polypeptide(L)'
;MNQLQPPDVPIGTARETAVLIAAIEALEATVAVAEALVAGRRRIDLAGLDNEIARVCAAALAAPRAAVPVIRLKLEALLLALDRLRAGLPRP
;
A
#
# COMPACT_ATOMS: atom_id res chain seq x y z
N MET A 1 -26.96 20.93 28.57
CA MET A 1 -26.08 19.76 28.33
C MET A 1 -25.88 19.66 26.84
N ASN A 2 -24.87 20.37 26.32
CA ASN A 2 -24.62 20.53 24.89
C ASN A 2 -23.53 19.52 24.50
N GLN A 3 -23.88 18.50 23.72
CA GLN A 3 -22.93 17.50 23.21
C GLN A 3 -21.99 18.19 22.22
N LEU A 4 -20.69 18.25 22.53
CA LEU A 4 -19.66 18.60 21.55
C LEU A 4 -19.53 17.43 20.57
N GLN A 5 -20.17 17.56 19.41
CA GLN A 5 -19.87 16.76 18.24
C GLN A 5 -18.39 17.01 17.85
N PRO A 6 -17.53 15.99 17.76
CA PRO A 6 -16.16 16.18 17.25
C PRO A 6 -16.21 16.66 15.78
N PRO A 7 -15.24 17.48 15.34
CA PRO A 7 -15.28 18.10 14.01
C PRO A 7 -15.34 17.02 12.93
N ASP A 8 -16.37 17.12 12.08
CA ASP A 8 -16.67 16.20 11.00
C ASP A 8 -15.45 15.99 10.10
N VAL A 9 -14.82 14.81 10.19
CA VAL A 9 -13.96 14.31 9.12
C VAL A 9 -14.90 14.04 7.94
N PRO A 10 -14.81 14.78 6.82
CA PRO A 10 -15.77 14.62 5.72
C PRO A 10 -15.74 13.17 5.25
N ILE A 11 -16.92 12.56 5.09
CA ILE A 11 -17.12 11.14 4.73
C ILE A 11 -16.26 10.74 3.51
N GLY A 12 -15.99 11.68 2.59
CA GLY A 12 -15.07 11.52 1.47
C GLY A 12 -13.64 11.12 1.89
N THR A 13 -13.07 11.79 2.90
CA THR A 13 -11.69 11.56 3.34
C THR A 13 -11.49 10.24 4.08
N ALA A 14 -12.50 9.81 4.86
CA ALA A 14 -12.50 8.50 5.50
C ALA A 14 -12.58 7.37 4.46
N ARG A 15 -13.44 7.53 3.45
CA ARG A 15 -13.56 6.58 2.33
C ARG A 15 -12.29 6.52 1.49
N GLU A 16 -11.71 7.68 1.13
CA GLU A 16 -10.46 7.76 0.39
C GLU A 16 -9.31 7.07 1.13
N THR A 17 -9.23 7.29 2.45
CA THR A 17 -8.25 6.59 3.30
C THR A 17 -8.47 5.08 3.27
N ALA A 18 -9.72 4.60 3.36
CA ALA A 18 -10.04 3.18 3.30
C ALA A 18 -9.69 2.57 1.93
N VAL A 19 -9.94 3.30 0.83
CA VAL A 19 -9.57 2.89 -0.53
C VAL A 19 -8.06 2.77 -0.67
N LEU A 20 -7.30 3.75 -0.17
CA LEU A 20 -5.83 3.71 -0.17
C LEU A 20 -5.31 2.51 0.64
N ILE A 21 -5.86 2.28 1.83
CA ILE A 21 -5.48 1.14 2.67
C ILE A 21 -5.72 -0.18 1.92
N ALA A 22 -6.90 -0.34 1.31
CA ALA A 22 -7.22 -1.53 0.53
C ALA A 22 -6.30 -1.71 -0.68
N ALA A 23 -5.89 -0.63 -1.33
CA ALA A 23 -4.93 -0.68 -2.44
C ALA A 23 -3.54 -1.14 -1.97
N ILE A 24 -3.08 -0.68 -0.81
CA ILE A 24 -1.81 -1.14 -0.22
C ILE A 24 -1.89 -2.63 0.13
N GLU A 25 -2.98 -3.08 0.75
CA GLU A 25 -3.20 -4.49 1.10
C GLU A 25 -3.26 -5.40 -0.15
N ALA A 26 -3.90 -4.93 -1.23
CA ALA A 26 -3.92 -5.65 -2.50
C ALA A 26 -2.53 -5.78 -3.12
N LEU A 27 -1.70 -4.73 -3.03
CA LEU A 27 -0.30 -4.78 -3.46
C LEU A 27 0.52 -5.75 -2.60
N GLU A 28 0.37 -5.73 -1.27
CA GLU A 28 1.04 -6.67 -0.38
C GLU A 28 0.69 -8.12 -0.73
N ALA A 29 -0.58 -8.42 -0.99
CA ALA A 29 -1.02 -9.75 -1.42
C ALA A 29 -0.41 -10.15 -2.77
N THR A 30 -0.33 -9.20 -3.71
CA THR A 30 0.31 -9.43 -5.02
C THR A 30 1.80 -9.74 -4.87
N VAL A 31 2.51 -8.99 -4.03
CA VAL A 31 3.93 -9.22 -3.73
C VAL A 31 4.13 -10.58 -3.05
N ALA A 32 3.26 -10.97 -2.11
CA ALA A 32 3.34 -12.28 -1.47
C ALA A 32 3.17 -13.45 -2.46
N VAL A 33 2.25 -13.31 -3.43
CA VAL A 33 2.09 -14.30 -4.51
C VAL A 33 3.34 -14.33 -5.39
N ALA A 34 3.89 -13.16 -5.74
CA ALA A 34 5.13 -13.07 -6.51
C ALA A 34 6.32 -13.72 -5.79
N GLU A 35 6.48 -13.49 -4.49
CA GLU A 35 7.50 -14.13 -3.64
C GLU A 35 7.37 -15.65 -3.69
N ALA A 36 6.15 -16.19 -3.55
CA ALA A 36 5.90 -17.63 -3.61
C ALA A 36 6.25 -18.22 -5.00
N LEU A 37 5.94 -17.51 -6.08
CA LEU A 37 6.28 -17.93 -7.44
C LEU A 37 7.80 -17.94 -7.67
N VAL A 38 8.51 -16.93 -7.18
CA VAL A 38 9.98 -16.84 -7.24
C VAL A 38 10.62 -17.98 -6.44
N ALA A 39 10.13 -18.26 -5.22
CA ALA A 39 10.58 -19.39 -4.43
C ALA A 39 10.37 -20.73 -5.17
N GLY A 40 9.29 -20.84 -5.95
CA GLY A 40 9.03 -21.96 -6.86
C GLY A 40 9.86 -21.98 -8.14
N ARG A 41 10.88 -21.11 -8.27
CA ARG A 41 11.72 -20.91 -9.47
C ARG A 41 10.92 -20.59 -10.74
N ARG A 42 9.75 -19.96 -10.59
CA ARG A 42 8.96 -19.49 -11.73
C ARG A 42 9.49 -18.13 -12.16
N ARG A 43 9.57 -17.94 -13.48
CA ARG A 43 9.81 -16.62 -14.06
C ARG A 43 8.52 -15.82 -13.91
N ILE A 44 8.63 -14.64 -13.32
CA ILE A 44 7.53 -13.70 -13.18
C ILE A 44 7.87 -12.41 -13.92
N ASP A 45 6.83 -11.77 -14.47
CA ASP A 45 6.90 -10.42 -14.99
C ASP A 45 6.20 -9.50 -13.99
N LEU A 46 6.86 -8.41 -13.62
CA LEU A 46 6.35 -7.38 -12.70
C LEU A 46 6.00 -6.09 -13.44
N ALA A 47 5.89 -6.14 -14.77
CA ALA A 47 5.46 -5.01 -15.58
C ALA A 47 4.16 -4.39 -15.04
N GLY A 48 4.16 -3.06 -14.91
CA GLY A 48 3.02 -2.30 -14.40
C GLY A 48 3.00 -2.10 -12.89
N LEU A 49 3.86 -2.79 -12.12
CA LEU A 49 3.97 -2.56 -10.67
C LEU A 49 4.39 -1.12 -10.35
N ASP A 50 5.30 -0.52 -11.13
CA ASP A 50 5.72 0.87 -10.96
C ASP A 50 4.54 1.85 -11.07
N ASN A 51 3.60 1.59 -11.98
CA ASN A 51 2.41 2.43 -12.16
C ASN A 51 1.45 2.31 -10.97
N GLU A 52 1.30 1.12 -10.40
CA GLU A 52 0.47 0.91 -9.20
C GLU A 52 1.13 1.56 -7.97
N ILE A 53 2.44 1.39 -7.79
CA ILE A 53 3.19 2.07 -6.73
C ILE A 53 3.07 3.59 -6.87
N ALA A 54 3.19 4.14 -8.08
CA ALA A 54 3.03 5.57 -8.32
C ALA A 54 1.63 6.07 -7.91
N ARG A 55 0.57 5.30 -8.20
CA ARG A 55 -0.81 5.62 -7.78
C ARG A 55 -0.94 5.63 -6.25
N VAL A 56 -0.42 4.60 -5.58
CA VAL A 56 -0.45 4.51 -4.11
C VAL A 56 0.33 5.66 -3.47
N CYS A 57 1.52 5.98 -3.98
CA CYS A 57 2.32 7.11 -3.52
C CYS A 57 1.59 8.45 -3.68
N ALA A 58 0.96 8.70 -4.84
CA ALA A 58 0.19 9.92 -5.07
C ALA A 58 -1.00 10.04 -4.10
N ALA A 59 -1.74 8.95 -3.89
CA ALA A 59 -2.85 8.92 -2.93
C ALA A 59 -2.39 9.10 -1.48
N ALA A 60 -1.24 8.53 -1.10
CA ALA A 60 -0.65 8.69 0.22
C ALA A 60 -0.22 10.15 0.49
N LEU A 61 0.32 10.85 -0.51
CA LEU A 61 0.68 12.27 -0.41
C LEU A 61 -0.56 13.18 -0.25
N ALA A 62 -1.69 12.77 -0.79
CA ALA A 62 -2.97 13.49 -0.67
C ALA A 62 -3.74 13.13 0.61
N ALA A 63 -3.29 12.15 1.39
CA ALA A 63 -4.04 11.64 2.53
C ALA A 63 -4.14 12.66 3.68
N PRO A 64 -5.25 12.64 4.45
CA PRO A 64 -5.41 13.52 5.60
C PRO A 64 -4.36 13.22 6.68
N ARG A 65 -3.90 14.26 7.40
CA ARG A 65 -2.87 14.13 8.45
C ARG A 65 -3.20 13.08 9.52
N ALA A 66 -4.48 12.91 9.86
CA ALA A 66 -4.94 11.91 10.81
C ALA A 66 -4.69 10.46 10.35
N ALA A 67 -4.63 10.22 9.04
CA ALA A 67 -4.39 8.89 8.46
C ALA A 67 -2.90 8.58 8.26
N VAL A 68 -2.01 9.56 8.40
CA VAL A 68 -0.56 9.39 8.16
C VAL A 68 0.06 8.26 8.98
N PRO A 69 -0.23 8.08 10.29
CA PRO A 69 0.38 6.99 11.06
C PRO A 69 0.06 5.60 10.51
N VAL A 70 -1.21 5.35 10.14
CA VAL A 70 -1.63 4.05 9.62
C VAL A 70 -1.12 3.80 8.20
N ILE A 71 -1.14 4.83 7.35
CA ILE A 71 -0.60 4.72 5.98
C ILE A 71 0.90 4.46 6.03
N ARG A 72 1.64 5.17 6.90
CA ARG A 72 3.08 4.97 7.05
C ARG A 72 3.42 3.54 7.45
N LEU A 73 2.73 2.99 8.46
CA LEU A 73 2.95 1.62 8.90
C LEU A 73 2.76 0.60 7.76
N LYS A 74 1.71 0.78 6.95
CA LYS A 74 1.42 -0.10 5.80
C LYS A 74 2.44 0.05 4.68
N LEU A 75 2.87 1.28 4.37
CA LEU A 75 3.92 1.51 3.37
C LEU A 75 5.26 0.91 3.80
N GLU A 76 5.62 0.99 5.09
CA GLU A 76 6.82 0.35 5.62
C GLU A 76 6.76 -1.19 5.49
N ALA A 77 5.60 -1.79 5.76
CA ALA A 77 5.38 -3.23 5.57
C ALA A 77 5.49 -3.65 4.10
N LEU A 78 4.88 -2.88 3.18
CA LEU A 78 4.97 -3.11 1.73
C LEU A 78 6.41 -2.98 1.22
N LEU A 79 7.16 -1.97 1.69
CA LEU A 79 8.58 -1.82 1.33
C LEU A 79 9.41 -3.04 1.73
N LEU A 80 9.22 -3.55 2.95
CA LEU A 80 9.90 -4.77 3.41
C LEU A 80 9.56 -5.99 2.54
N ALA A 81 8.32 -6.10 2.05
CA ALA A 81 7.92 -7.16 1.14
C ALA A 81 8.58 -7.02 -0.25
N LEU A 82 8.61 -5.81 -0.78
CA LEU A 82 9.29 -5.52 -2.06
C LEU A 82 10.80 -5.82 -1.97
N ASP A 83 11.45 -5.49 -0.86
CA ASP A 83 12.87 -5.77 -0.65
C ASP A 83 13.16 -7.28 -0.61
N ARG A 84 12.29 -8.07 0.04
CA ARG A 84 12.40 -9.54 0.05
C ARG A 84 12.20 -10.12 -1.35
N LEU A 85 11.16 -9.69 -2.06
CA LEU A 85 10.92 -10.12 -3.44
C LEU A 85 12.14 -9.81 -4.32
N ARG A 86 12.66 -8.58 -4.23
CA ARG A 86 13.84 -8.14 -4.97
C ARG A 86 15.08 -8.99 -4.66
N ALA A 87 15.29 -9.39 -3.41
CA ALA A 87 16.40 -10.26 -3.03
C ALA A 87 16.30 -11.67 -3.65
N GLY A 88 15.09 -12.13 -3.97
CA GLY A 88 14.85 -13.41 -4.64
C GLY A 88 14.95 -13.37 -6.17
N LEU A 89 14.91 -12.18 -6.79
CA LEU A 89 14.98 -12.02 -8.23
C LEU A 89 16.42 -12.07 -8.75
N PRO A 90 16.66 -12.55 -9.98
CA PRO A 90 17.95 -12.41 -10.65
C PRO A 90 18.32 -10.92 -10.75
N ARG A 91 19.62 -10.60 -10.59
CA ARG A 91 20.09 -9.25 -10.86
C ARG A 91 19.92 -8.94 -12.37
N PRO A 92 19.47 -7.73 -12.73
CA PRO A 92 19.38 -7.31 -14.12
C PRO A 92 20.75 -7.28 -14.80
#